data_AF-A0A641RBX6-F1
#
_entry.id   AF-A0A641RBX6-F1
#
_cell.length_a   1.000
_cell.length_b   1.000
_cell.length_c   1.000
_cell.angle_alpha   90.00
_cell.angle_beta   90.00
_cell.angle_gamma   90.00
#
_symmetry.space_group_name_H-M   'P 1'
#
loop_
_entity.id
_entity.type
_entity.pdbx_description
1 polymer ?
#
loop_
_entity_poly.entity_id
_entity_poly.type
_entity_poly.pdbx_seq_one_letter_code
_entity_poly.pdbx_strand_id
1 'polypeptide(L)'
;QRHAFSNEQVAARVKQIRAAGFNAFRDAHQPHHLDYQKYWDEEGILFWTQFSAHVWYDTPEFRENFKKLLRQWVKERRNSPSVVMWGLQNESTLPREFAQECSDLIREMDPTAKTMRVITTCNGGEGTDWNVIQNWSGTYGGDVTKYGRELSQANQLLNGEYGAWRSIGLHTEPGDFQVNGVWSEDRMCQLMETKIRLAEKAKDSVCGQFQWIYSSHDNPGRRQPDEAYRKIDKVGPFNYKGLVTPWEEPLDVYYMYRANYVPAAKDPMVYLVSHTWANRFEKGRRRATIEAYSNCDSVLLYNDLTNEKATFLGRKKNNGTGTHFMWENRDIRYNVLRAVGYYKGKPVAEDLILLNGLEQAPNFKLLYQDDKKILKGEAGYNYLYRLNCGGDDYTDSFGQLWLQDNTNYSRSWAENFKDLHPYLASQRTT
;
A
#
# COMPACT_ATOMS: atom_id res chain seq x y z
N GLN A 1 -12.46 19.54 2.32
CA GLN A 1 -11.13 19.40 2.94
C GLN A 1 -10.50 18.11 2.45
N ARG A 2 -9.56 18.12 1.48
CA ARG A 2 -8.90 16.89 0.96
C ARG A 2 -7.49 16.65 1.50
N HIS A 3 -6.94 17.61 2.25
CA HIS A 3 -5.57 17.56 2.79
C HIS A 3 -5.47 18.03 4.26
N ALA A 4 -6.59 18.09 4.98
CA ALA A 4 -6.62 18.45 6.40
C ALA A 4 -6.65 17.16 7.24
N PHE A 5 -5.49 16.52 7.37
CA PHE A 5 -5.35 15.35 8.23
C PHE A 5 -5.25 15.80 9.70
N SER A 6 -5.95 15.11 10.60
CA SER A 6 -5.73 15.26 12.04
C SER A 6 -4.39 14.64 12.43
N ASN A 7 -3.90 14.98 13.62
CA ASN A 7 -2.65 14.43 14.17
C ASN A 7 -2.73 12.90 14.29
N GLU A 8 -3.91 12.36 14.62
CA GLU A 8 -4.17 10.92 14.70
C GLU A 8 -4.11 10.26 13.33
N GLN A 9 -4.65 10.90 12.28
CA GLN A 9 -4.55 10.40 10.91
C GLN A 9 -3.10 10.38 10.41
N VAL A 10 -2.33 11.44 10.70
CA VAL A 10 -0.89 11.47 10.40
C VAL A 10 -0.17 10.33 11.14
N ALA A 11 -0.42 10.16 12.44
CA ALA A 11 0.18 9.09 13.23
C ALA A 11 -0.19 7.68 12.73
N ALA A 12 -1.44 7.47 12.32
CA ALA A 12 -1.91 6.20 11.76
C ALA A 12 -1.19 5.87 10.45
N ARG A 13 -1.06 6.83 9.54
CA ARG A 13 -0.34 6.67 8.27
C ARG A 13 1.14 6.35 8.50
N VAL A 14 1.80 7.07 9.40
CA VAL A 14 3.19 6.79 9.80
C VAL A 14 3.33 5.35 10.28
N LYS A 15 2.43 4.90 11.16
CA LYS A 15 2.45 3.52 11.68
C LYS A 15 2.26 2.49 10.56
N GLN A 16 1.33 2.71 9.63
CA GLN A 16 1.11 1.81 8.49
C GLN A 16 2.33 1.78 7.55
N ILE A 17 2.92 2.93 7.20
CA ILE A 17 4.15 2.99 6.37
C ILE A 17 5.28 2.17 7.01
N ARG A 18 5.49 2.34 8.31
CA ARG A 18 6.51 1.58 9.05
C ARG A 18 6.19 0.10 9.16
N ALA A 19 4.94 -0.25 9.38
CA ALA A 19 4.48 -1.63 9.49
C ALA A 19 4.63 -2.37 8.15
N ALA A 20 4.62 -1.68 7.01
CA ALA A 20 4.95 -2.24 5.70
C ALA A 20 6.46 -2.41 5.45
N GLY A 21 7.33 -1.91 6.34
CA GLY A 21 8.78 -2.09 6.25
C GLY A 21 9.52 -0.99 5.48
N PHE A 22 8.87 0.12 5.14
CA PHE A 22 9.55 1.25 4.50
C PHE A 22 10.51 1.94 5.47
N ASN A 23 11.68 2.32 4.97
CA ASN A 23 12.75 3.01 5.70
C ASN A 23 13.07 4.41 5.13
N ALA A 24 12.36 4.82 4.08
CA ALA A 24 12.48 6.14 3.46
C ALA A 24 11.12 6.65 3.01
N PHE A 25 10.93 7.96 3.02
CA PHE A 25 9.72 8.65 2.61
C PHE A 25 10.04 9.86 1.71
N ARG A 26 9.28 10.01 0.62
CA ARG A 26 9.31 11.19 -0.25
C ARG A 26 7.97 11.90 -0.14
N ASP A 27 7.93 13.14 0.35
CA ASP A 27 6.69 13.95 0.48
C ASP A 27 6.27 14.57 -0.86
N ALA A 28 6.29 13.75 -1.92
CA ALA A 28 5.92 14.18 -3.25
C ALA A 28 4.48 14.75 -3.30
N HIS A 29 4.18 15.78 -4.09
CA HIS A 29 5.08 16.67 -4.84
C HIS A 29 5.14 18.09 -4.29
N GLN A 30 4.73 18.27 -3.04
CA GLN A 30 4.69 19.57 -2.37
C GLN A 30 4.96 19.33 -0.88
N PRO A 31 5.46 20.32 -0.13
CA PRO A 31 5.78 20.12 1.27
C PRO A 31 4.55 19.64 2.06
N HIS A 32 4.66 18.48 2.73
CA HIS A 32 3.57 17.94 3.58
C HIS A 32 3.53 18.64 4.95
N HIS A 33 2.49 18.31 5.73
CA HIS A 33 2.34 18.75 7.12
C HIS A 33 3.59 18.40 7.96
N LEU A 34 4.08 19.35 8.77
CA LEU A 34 5.33 19.19 9.52
C LEU A 34 5.28 18.08 10.57
N ASP A 35 4.10 17.64 11.00
CA ASP A 35 3.98 16.52 11.93
C ASP A 35 4.59 15.23 11.37
N TYR A 36 4.54 14.98 10.05
CA TYR A 36 5.22 13.82 9.47
C TYR A 36 6.73 13.83 9.75
N GLN A 37 7.36 15.00 9.65
CA GLN A 37 8.80 15.17 9.91
C GLN A 37 9.17 14.75 11.33
N LYS A 38 8.35 15.11 12.34
CA LYS A 38 8.58 14.69 13.72
C LYS A 38 8.67 13.17 13.82
N TYR A 39 7.75 12.45 13.18
CA TYR A 39 7.77 11.00 13.21
C TYR A 39 8.95 10.41 12.42
N TRP A 40 9.35 11.01 11.30
CA TRP A 40 10.52 10.54 10.56
C TRP A 40 11.81 10.70 11.35
N ASP A 41 11.95 11.79 12.11
CA ASP A 41 13.05 12.02 13.04
C ASP A 41 13.06 11.00 14.18
N GLU A 42 11.91 10.76 14.82
CA GLU A 42 11.78 9.84 15.96
C GLU A 42 11.97 8.37 15.55
N GLU A 43 11.53 7.99 14.35
CA GLU A 43 11.45 6.59 13.93
C GLU A 43 12.60 6.15 13.02
N GLY A 44 13.49 7.07 12.66
CA GLY A 44 14.65 6.80 11.80
C GLY A 44 14.29 6.51 10.34
N ILE A 45 13.31 7.23 9.80
CA ILE A 45 12.92 7.13 8.38
C ILE A 45 13.67 8.20 7.60
N LEU A 46 14.38 7.81 6.54
CA LEU A 46 15.06 8.77 5.66
C LEU A 46 14.04 9.63 4.92
N PHE A 47 14.20 10.94 4.96
CA PHE A 47 13.24 11.88 4.40
C PHE A 47 13.81 12.62 3.20
N TRP A 48 13.23 12.38 2.03
CA TRP A 48 13.43 13.17 0.82
C TRP A 48 12.29 14.18 0.71
N THR A 49 12.54 15.40 1.17
CA THR A 49 11.52 16.44 1.06
C THR A 49 11.51 17.06 -0.34
N GLN A 50 10.33 17.45 -0.86
CA GLN A 50 10.15 17.99 -2.19
C GLN A 50 9.36 19.30 -2.18
N PHE A 51 9.92 20.29 -2.89
CA PHE A 51 9.41 21.64 -2.95
C PHE A 51 8.31 21.85 -3.99
N SER A 52 8.51 21.38 -5.23
CA SER A 52 7.56 21.62 -6.32
C SER A 52 7.57 20.54 -7.42
N ALA A 53 6.57 20.60 -8.31
CA ALA A 53 6.44 19.74 -9.50
C ALA A 53 5.56 20.34 -10.61
N HIS A 54 5.68 19.76 -11.81
CA HIS A 54 4.85 19.89 -13.02
C HIS A 54 4.72 21.28 -13.65
N VAL A 55 4.45 22.31 -12.85
CA VAL A 55 4.13 23.66 -13.34
C VAL A 55 5.30 24.59 -13.11
N TRP A 56 5.76 25.22 -14.18
CA TRP A 56 6.77 26.28 -14.15
C TRP A 56 6.35 27.41 -15.09
N TYR A 57 6.35 28.63 -14.58
CA TYR A 57 6.13 29.85 -15.37
C TYR A 57 7.34 30.74 -15.21
N ASP A 58 8.03 31.03 -16.32
CA ASP A 58 9.28 31.77 -16.27
C ASP A 58 9.06 33.29 -16.29
N THR A 59 8.42 33.83 -15.26
CA THR A 59 8.23 35.27 -15.07
C THR A 59 9.03 35.77 -13.85
N PRO A 60 9.44 37.05 -13.83
CA PRO A 60 10.13 37.62 -12.67
C PRO A 60 9.36 37.43 -11.35
N GLU A 61 8.04 37.62 -11.37
CA GLU A 61 7.18 37.50 -10.19
C GLU A 61 7.13 36.05 -9.68
N PHE A 62 7.07 35.08 -10.60
CA PHE A 62 7.08 33.67 -10.23
C PHE A 62 8.42 33.27 -9.63
N ARG A 63 9.55 33.69 -10.25
CA ARG A 63 10.90 33.45 -9.72
C ARG A 63 11.09 34.03 -8.31
N GLU A 64 10.68 35.28 -8.10
CA GLU A 64 10.80 35.92 -6.78
C GLU A 64 9.94 35.22 -5.73
N ASN A 65 8.70 34.85 -6.05
CA ASN A 65 7.85 34.10 -5.14
C ASN A 65 8.40 32.69 -4.86
N PHE A 66 8.91 32.00 -5.88
CA PHE A 66 9.54 30.68 -5.75
C PHE A 66 10.71 30.74 -4.77
N LYS A 67 11.64 31.69 -4.93
CA LYS A 67 12.78 31.89 -4.02
C LYS A 67 12.32 32.22 -2.60
N LYS A 68 11.30 33.08 -2.43
CA LYS A 68 10.73 33.41 -1.12
C LYS A 68 10.22 32.16 -0.40
N LEU A 69 9.42 31.33 -1.09
CA LEU A 69 8.87 30.10 -0.53
C LEU A 69 9.94 29.03 -0.32
N LEU A 70 10.94 28.95 -1.18
CA LEU A 70 12.10 28.05 -1.05
C LEU A 70 12.84 28.33 0.27
N ARG A 71 13.10 29.60 0.57
CA ARG A 71 13.75 30.00 1.84
C ARG A 71 12.91 29.60 3.06
N GLN A 72 11.59 29.72 2.99
CA GLN A 72 10.69 29.29 4.07
C GLN A 72 10.72 27.76 4.25
N TRP A 73 10.60 27.02 3.16
CA TRP A 73 10.65 25.56 3.15
C TRP A 73 11.95 25.00 3.75
N VAL A 74 13.11 25.54 3.35
CA VAL A 74 14.40 25.17 3.94
C VAL A 74 14.46 25.53 5.43
N LYS A 75 13.95 26.71 5.81
CA LYS A 75 13.94 27.16 7.22
C LYS A 75 13.16 26.22 8.13
N GLU A 76 12.04 25.70 7.67
CA GLU A 76 11.19 24.79 8.43
C GLU A 76 11.83 23.39 8.63
N ARG A 77 12.61 22.93 7.65
CA ARG A 77 13.02 21.51 7.56
C ARG A 77 14.50 21.25 7.85
N ARG A 78 15.40 22.22 7.68
CA ARG A 78 16.86 22.00 7.74
C ARG A 78 17.38 21.40 9.05
N ASN A 79 16.65 21.57 10.15
CA ASN A 79 17.06 21.05 11.47
C ASN A 79 16.70 19.56 11.67
N SER A 80 15.90 18.98 10.77
CA SER A 80 15.53 17.57 10.87
C SER A 80 16.70 16.67 10.47
N PRO A 81 17.10 15.71 11.33
CA PRO A 81 18.11 14.72 10.97
C PRO A 81 17.60 13.71 9.93
N SER A 82 16.28 13.49 9.81
CA SER A 82 15.75 12.60 8.77
C SER A 82 15.91 13.17 7.36
N VAL A 83 15.93 14.50 7.19
CA VAL A 83 16.13 15.12 5.87
C VAL A 83 17.51 14.76 5.33
N VAL A 84 17.52 13.96 4.26
CA VAL A 84 18.73 13.53 3.56
C VAL A 84 18.83 14.05 2.13
N MET A 85 17.72 14.54 1.56
CA MET A 85 17.66 15.04 0.19
C MET A 85 16.69 16.22 0.07
N TRP A 86 17.07 17.21 -0.74
CA TRP A 86 16.25 18.37 -1.09
C TRP A 86 15.76 18.27 -2.54
N GLY A 87 14.50 17.90 -2.75
CA GLY A 87 13.87 17.82 -4.06
C GLY A 87 13.38 19.17 -4.56
N LEU A 88 14.09 19.78 -5.52
CA LEU A 88 13.77 21.10 -6.04
C LEU A 88 12.58 21.10 -7.02
N GLN A 89 12.51 20.13 -7.95
CA GLN A 89 11.48 20.08 -8.99
C GLN A 89 11.27 18.65 -9.52
N ASN A 90 10.04 18.32 -9.95
CA ASN A 90 9.69 17.04 -10.59
C ASN A 90 8.91 17.25 -11.89
N GLU A 91 9.25 16.48 -12.93
CA GLU A 91 8.54 16.38 -14.22
C GLU A 91 8.27 17.72 -14.93
N SER A 92 9.10 18.72 -14.65
CA SER A 92 9.17 19.99 -15.34
C SER A 92 10.59 20.53 -15.16
N THR A 93 11.08 21.30 -16.14
CA THR A 93 12.48 21.75 -16.15
C THR A 93 12.56 23.23 -15.83
N LEU A 94 13.23 23.54 -14.72
CA LEU A 94 13.66 24.92 -14.41
C LEU A 94 14.80 25.31 -15.35
N PRO A 95 14.92 26.60 -15.73
CA PRO A 95 16.14 27.09 -16.38
C PRO A 95 17.37 26.75 -15.53
N ARG A 96 18.42 26.20 -16.15
CA ARG A 96 19.63 25.72 -15.45
C ARG A 96 20.19 26.75 -14.47
N GLU A 97 20.32 28.01 -14.91
CA GLU A 97 20.87 29.09 -14.07
C GLU A 97 19.98 29.38 -12.86
N PHE A 98 18.66 29.31 -13.03
CA PHE A 98 17.71 29.52 -11.93
C PHE A 98 17.71 28.34 -10.93
N ALA A 99 17.84 27.11 -11.43
CA ALA A 99 18.01 25.94 -10.57
C ALA A 99 19.33 26.00 -9.77
N GLN A 100 20.41 26.51 -10.39
CA GLN A 100 21.67 26.75 -9.70
C GLN A 100 21.53 27.83 -8.63
N GLU A 101 20.88 28.96 -8.95
CA GLU A 101 20.56 30.01 -7.97
C GLU A 101 19.78 29.43 -6.78
N CYS A 102 18.74 28.64 -7.03
CA CYS A 102 17.98 27.96 -5.98
C CYS A 102 18.82 26.98 -5.16
N SER A 103 19.71 26.23 -5.81
CA SER A 103 20.62 25.30 -5.11
C SER A 103 21.60 26.04 -4.21
N ASP A 104 22.11 27.19 -4.65
CA ASP A 104 23.01 28.03 -3.85
C ASP A 104 22.27 28.66 -2.67
N LEU A 105 21.00 29.05 -2.84
CA LEU A 105 20.12 29.48 -1.75
C LEU A 105 19.91 28.38 -0.69
N ILE A 106 19.70 27.13 -1.12
CA ILE A 106 19.60 25.99 -0.20
C ILE A 106 20.93 25.82 0.56
N ARG A 107 22.08 25.83 -0.12
CA ARG A 107 23.41 25.68 0.51
C ARG A 107 23.80 26.84 1.42
N GLU A 108 23.29 28.05 1.16
CA GLU A 108 23.43 29.22 2.03
C GLU A 108 22.71 28.98 3.36
N MET A 109 21.49 28.46 3.31
CA MET A 109 20.62 28.29 4.47
C MET A 109 20.80 26.96 5.21
N ASP A 110 21.25 25.92 4.50
CA ASP A 110 21.64 24.61 5.00
C ASP A 110 23.04 24.25 4.49
N PRO A 111 24.11 24.61 5.24
CA PRO A 111 25.48 24.31 4.86
C PRO A 111 25.76 22.80 4.67
N THR A 112 24.95 21.91 5.26
CA THR A 112 25.11 20.45 5.09
C THR A 112 24.75 19.99 3.66
N ALA A 113 23.98 20.79 2.90
CA ALA A 113 23.68 20.52 1.50
C ALA A 113 24.91 20.63 0.56
N LYS A 114 26.06 21.07 1.07
CA LYS A 114 27.33 21.07 0.32
C LYS A 114 28.01 19.70 0.28
N THR A 115 27.74 18.83 1.27
CA THR A 115 28.51 17.58 1.46
C THR A 115 27.68 16.38 1.89
N MET A 116 26.50 16.58 2.47
CA MET A 116 25.69 15.51 3.08
C MET A 116 24.32 15.37 2.42
N ARG A 117 23.64 16.48 2.11
CA ARG A 117 22.26 16.48 1.59
C ARG A 117 22.22 16.92 0.14
N VAL A 118 22.08 15.96 -0.77
CA VAL A 118 22.02 16.26 -2.21
C VAL A 118 20.76 17.03 -2.56
N ILE A 119 20.90 18.00 -3.46
CA ILE A 119 19.81 18.76 -4.06
C ILE A 119 19.47 18.09 -5.39
N THR A 120 18.20 17.75 -5.59
CA THR A 120 17.77 16.92 -6.72
C THR A 120 16.68 17.57 -7.54
N THR A 121 16.70 17.37 -8.85
CA THR A 121 15.49 17.36 -9.67
C THR A 121 15.06 15.92 -9.96
N CYS A 122 13.84 15.72 -10.45
CA CYS A 122 13.35 14.41 -10.85
C CYS A 122 12.74 14.43 -12.24
N ASN A 123 13.14 13.42 -13.04
CA ASN A 123 12.69 13.21 -14.42
C ASN A 123 12.98 14.39 -15.36
N GLY A 124 14.17 15.02 -15.20
CA GLY A 124 14.65 16.11 -16.05
C GLY A 124 15.25 17.26 -15.25
N GLY A 125 15.92 18.17 -15.97
CA GLY A 125 16.54 19.37 -15.41
C GLY A 125 18.03 19.25 -15.08
N GLU A 126 18.66 20.41 -14.95
CA GLU A 126 20.07 20.61 -14.62
C GLU A 126 20.22 21.73 -13.59
N GLY A 127 21.42 21.99 -13.10
CA GLY A 127 21.70 23.03 -12.09
C GLY A 127 21.45 22.59 -10.65
N THR A 128 21.15 21.31 -10.43
CA THR A 128 21.14 20.65 -9.11
C THR A 128 22.24 19.57 -9.05
N ASP A 129 22.45 18.96 -7.89
CA ASP A 129 23.50 17.94 -7.71
C ASP A 129 23.18 16.63 -8.45
N TRP A 130 21.90 16.28 -8.57
CA TRP A 130 21.48 15.03 -9.18
C TRP A 130 20.07 15.10 -9.80
N ASN A 131 19.95 14.72 -11.07
CA ASN A 131 18.65 14.39 -11.67
C ASN A 131 18.27 12.92 -11.41
N VAL A 132 17.31 12.70 -10.51
CA VAL A 132 16.79 11.38 -10.14
C VAL A 132 15.78 10.89 -11.19
N ILE A 133 15.95 9.67 -11.68
CA ILE A 133 15.07 9.12 -12.73
C ILE A 133 13.76 8.59 -12.15
N GLN A 134 12.78 8.35 -13.02
CA GLN A 134 11.64 7.50 -12.73
C GLN A 134 11.66 6.30 -13.67
N ASN A 135 11.44 5.09 -13.14
CA ASN A 135 11.41 3.87 -13.93
C ASN A 135 10.04 3.17 -13.83
N TRP A 136 9.30 3.28 -14.93
CA TRP A 136 7.97 2.72 -15.09
C TRP A 136 7.94 1.44 -15.96
N SER A 137 9.06 0.73 -16.08
CA SER A 137 9.15 -0.55 -16.83
C SER A 137 8.09 -1.55 -16.33
N GLY A 138 7.30 -2.09 -17.27
CA GLY A 138 6.13 -2.96 -17.00
C GLY A 138 4.80 -2.23 -16.69
N THR A 139 4.82 -0.90 -16.52
CA THR A 139 3.62 -0.10 -16.19
C THR A 139 3.17 0.76 -17.36
N TYR A 140 4.04 1.62 -17.90
CA TYR A 140 3.73 2.50 -19.03
C TYR A 140 4.47 2.10 -20.32
N GLY A 141 5.26 1.02 -20.26
CA GLY A 141 6.14 0.57 -21.33
C GLY A 141 7.37 -0.12 -20.73
N GLY A 142 8.42 -0.32 -21.52
CA GLY A 142 9.66 -0.93 -21.05
C GLY A 142 9.56 -2.42 -20.74
N ASP A 143 10.71 -3.03 -20.45
CA ASP A 143 10.84 -4.46 -20.15
C ASP A 143 11.22 -4.65 -18.69
N VAL A 144 10.26 -5.06 -17.86
CA VAL A 144 10.49 -5.26 -16.42
C VAL A 144 11.63 -6.23 -16.13
N THR A 145 11.93 -7.19 -17.01
CA THR A 145 13.00 -8.16 -16.79
C THR A 145 14.39 -7.51 -16.77
N LYS A 146 14.51 -6.29 -17.31
CA LYS A 146 15.74 -5.49 -17.33
C LYS A 146 15.86 -4.52 -16.16
N TYR A 147 14.85 -4.42 -15.29
CA TYR A 147 14.75 -3.38 -14.26
C TYR A 147 16.03 -3.24 -13.41
N GLY A 148 16.56 -4.33 -12.85
CA GLY A 148 17.79 -4.27 -12.04
C GLY A 148 19.03 -3.79 -12.82
N ARG A 149 19.13 -4.16 -14.11
CA ARG A 149 20.21 -3.69 -15.00
C ARG A 149 20.05 -2.20 -15.32
N GLU A 150 18.82 -1.74 -15.55
CA GLU A 150 18.52 -0.32 -15.80
C GLU A 150 18.91 0.52 -14.59
N LEU A 151 18.53 0.12 -13.38
CA LEU A 151 18.87 0.82 -12.14
C LEU A 151 20.37 0.83 -11.82
N SER A 152 21.11 -0.19 -12.26
CA SER A 152 22.57 -0.27 -12.02
C SER A 152 23.38 0.69 -12.91
N GLN A 153 22.75 1.46 -13.80
CA GLN A 153 23.45 2.44 -14.63
C GLN A 153 23.86 3.65 -13.79
N ALA A 154 25.02 4.23 -14.06
CA ALA A 154 25.59 5.33 -13.29
C ALA A 154 24.67 6.56 -13.18
N ASN A 155 23.75 6.76 -14.12
CA ASN A 155 22.78 7.85 -14.12
C ASN A 155 21.39 7.45 -13.55
N GLN A 156 21.22 6.22 -13.06
CA GLN A 156 19.93 5.69 -12.59
C GLN A 156 19.99 5.06 -11.18
N LEU A 157 21.04 5.38 -10.41
CA LEU A 157 21.33 4.74 -9.12
C LEU A 157 20.20 4.88 -8.09
N LEU A 158 19.30 5.86 -8.23
CA LEU A 158 18.09 6.00 -7.42
C LEU A 158 16.88 6.11 -8.33
N ASN A 159 15.87 5.29 -8.08
CA ASN A 159 14.59 5.42 -8.75
C ASN A 159 13.60 6.23 -7.89
N GLY A 160 13.23 7.41 -8.35
CA GLY A 160 12.34 8.31 -7.63
C GLY A 160 10.87 7.90 -7.67
N GLU A 161 10.45 7.11 -8.66
CA GLU A 161 9.08 6.57 -8.77
C GLU A 161 9.04 5.26 -9.55
N TYR A 162 8.35 4.28 -8.97
CA TYR A 162 7.82 3.12 -9.69
C TYR A 162 6.48 2.71 -9.07
N GLY A 163 5.61 2.09 -9.83
CA GLY A 163 4.34 1.59 -9.31
C GLY A 163 3.53 0.90 -10.39
N ALA A 164 2.33 0.45 -10.07
CA ALA A 164 1.42 -0.14 -11.04
C ALA A 164 -0.02 0.20 -10.68
N TRP A 165 -0.88 0.18 -11.70
CA TRP A 165 -2.32 0.32 -11.52
C TRP A 165 -2.95 -0.95 -10.97
N ARG A 166 -3.93 -0.81 -10.07
CA ARG A 166 -4.84 -1.88 -9.64
C ARG A 166 -6.23 -1.36 -9.26
N SER A 167 -7.24 -2.22 -9.33
CA SER A 167 -8.56 -1.98 -8.72
C SER A 167 -8.78 -2.93 -7.54
N ILE A 168 -9.18 -2.42 -6.37
CA ILE A 168 -9.49 -3.30 -5.22
C ILE A 168 -10.66 -4.24 -5.56
N GLY A 169 -10.53 -5.52 -5.20
CA GLY A 169 -11.49 -6.58 -5.49
C GLY A 169 -11.50 -7.06 -6.95
N LEU A 170 -10.62 -6.54 -7.82
CA LEU A 170 -10.40 -7.11 -9.14
C LEU A 170 -9.23 -8.08 -9.06
N HIS A 171 -9.52 -9.35 -9.30
CA HIS A 171 -8.52 -10.42 -9.23
C HIS A 171 -8.45 -11.25 -10.50
N THR A 172 -7.31 -11.90 -10.69
CA THR A 172 -7.01 -12.83 -11.77
C THR A 172 -6.37 -14.08 -11.20
N GLU A 173 -6.67 -15.26 -11.78
CA GLU A 173 -5.99 -16.49 -11.33
C GLU A 173 -4.47 -16.38 -11.51
N PRO A 174 -3.67 -16.96 -10.59
CA PRO A 174 -2.23 -17.02 -10.71
C PRO A 174 -1.74 -17.54 -12.06
N GLY A 175 -0.74 -16.86 -12.63
CA GLY A 175 -0.17 -17.17 -13.93
C GLY A 175 0.94 -16.19 -14.31
N ASP A 176 1.44 -16.32 -15.54
CA ASP A 176 2.53 -15.47 -16.05
C ASP A 176 2.11 -13.99 -16.13
N PHE A 177 3.04 -13.09 -15.80
CA PHE A 177 2.80 -11.64 -15.84
C PHE A 177 2.39 -11.18 -17.25
N GLN A 178 1.21 -10.55 -17.33
CA GLN A 178 0.67 -9.99 -18.57
C GLN A 178 0.83 -8.46 -18.57
N VAL A 179 1.77 -7.95 -19.37
CA VAL A 179 2.05 -6.49 -19.45
C VAL A 179 0.81 -5.68 -19.84
N ASN A 180 -0.05 -6.20 -20.70
CA ASN A 180 -1.31 -5.57 -21.12
C ASN A 180 -2.55 -6.22 -20.46
N GLY A 181 -2.34 -6.96 -19.37
CA GLY A 181 -3.43 -7.57 -18.60
C GLY A 181 -4.29 -6.53 -17.88
N VAL A 182 -5.44 -6.99 -17.38
CA VAL A 182 -6.32 -6.16 -16.55
C VAL A 182 -5.58 -5.68 -15.30
N TRP A 183 -5.93 -4.50 -14.80
CA TRP A 183 -5.32 -3.91 -13.60
C TRP A 183 -5.87 -4.56 -12.32
N SER A 184 -5.63 -5.87 -12.16
CA SER A 184 -5.95 -6.62 -10.95
C SER A 184 -4.94 -6.34 -9.84
N GLU A 185 -5.33 -6.65 -8.59
CA GLU A 185 -4.42 -6.63 -7.45
C GLU A 185 -3.25 -7.59 -7.66
N ASP A 186 -3.52 -8.79 -8.20
CA ASP A 186 -2.50 -9.80 -8.49
C ASP A 186 -1.46 -9.28 -9.50
N ARG A 187 -1.90 -8.62 -10.57
CA ARG A 187 -1.00 -8.06 -11.58
C ARG A 187 -0.09 -6.99 -10.97
N MET A 188 -0.61 -6.11 -10.11
CA MET A 188 0.22 -5.15 -9.39
C MET A 188 1.24 -5.86 -8.50
N CYS A 189 0.81 -6.85 -7.71
CA CYS A 189 1.71 -7.59 -6.82
C CYS A 189 2.84 -8.28 -7.59
N GLN A 190 2.52 -9.02 -8.67
CA GLN A 190 3.51 -9.68 -9.51
C GLN A 190 4.55 -8.70 -10.07
N LEU A 191 4.10 -7.53 -10.53
CA LEU A 191 4.98 -6.51 -11.08
C LEU A 191 5.89 -5.89 -10.01
N MET A 192 5.32 -5.53 -8.85
CA MET A 192 6.07 -4.92 -7.75
C MET A 192 7.06 -5.92 -7.13
N GLU A 193 6.66 -7.17 -6.90
CA GLU A 193 7.55 -8.21 -6.40
C GLU A 193 8.69 -8.51 -7.38
N THR A 194 8.42 -8.51 -8.69
CA THR A 194 9.47 -8.62 -9.71
C THR A 194 10.46 -7.47 -9.63
N LYS A 195 9.99 -6.23 -9.44
CA LYS A 195 10.86 -5.06 -9.29
C LYS A 195 11.70 -5.12 -8.01
N ILE A 196 11.10 -5.50 -6.88
CA ILE A 196 11.81 -5.77 -5.62
C ILE A 196 12.91 -6.79 -5.86
N ARG A 197 12.57 -7.96 -6.40
CA ARG A 197 13.54 -9.05 -6.67
C ARG A 197 14.72 -8.59 -7.51
N LEU A 198 14.47 -7.80 -8.55
CA LEU A 198 15.51 -7.34 -9.46
C LEU A 198 16.34 -6.19 -8.88
N ALA A 199 15.74 -5.30 -8.09
CA ALA A 199 16.48 -4.26 -7.37
C ALA A 199 17.37 -4.86 -6.27
N GLU A 200 16.86 -5.84 -5.50
CA GLU A 200 17.64 -6.53 -4.46
C GLU A 200 18.84 -7.30 -5.04
N LYS A 201 18.71 -7.85 -6.25
CA LYS A 201 19.85 -8.44 -6.97
C LYS A 201 20.91 -7.43 -7.39
N ALA A 202 20.54 -6.16 -7.49
CA ALA A 202 21.39 -5.05 -7.90
C ALA A 202 21.79 -4.13 -6.73
N LYS A 203 21.47 -4.47 -5.49
CA LYS A 203 21.60 -3.59 -4.31
C LYS A 203 23.00 -3.03 -4.04
N ASP A 204 24.04 -3.71 -4.51
CA ASP A 204 25.43 -3.24 -4.38
C ASP A 204 25.76 -2.12 -5.39
N SER A 205 24.85 -1.85 -6.33
CA SER A 205 24.97 -0.88 -7.42
C SER A 205 23.80 0.12 -7.47
N VAL A 206 22.87 0.08 -6.52
CA VAL A 206 21.63 0.89 -6.51
C VAL A 206 21.42 1.49 -5.12
N CYS A 207 21.20 2.80 -5.03
CA CYS A 207 20.95 3.53 -3.79
C CYS A 207 19.57 3.22 -3.19
N GLY A 208 18.56 3.00 -4.03
CA GLY A 208 17.21 2.67 -3.57
C GLY A 208 16.14 2.94 -4.62
N GLN A 209 14.88 2.82 -4.20
CA GLN A 209 13.72 3.05 -5.04
C GLN A 209 12.52 3.50 -4.21
N PHE A 210 11.72 4.42 -4.74
CA PHE A 210 10.52 4.95 -4.09
C PHE A 210 9.24 4.46 -4.78
N GLN A 211 8.43 3.70 -4.04
CA GLN A 211 7.14 3.21 -4.51
C GLN A 211 6.14 4.36 -4.63
N TRP A 212 5.67 4.60 -5.84
CA TRP A 212 4.52 5.44 -6.16
C TRP A 212 3.24 4.59 -6.18
N ILE A 213 2.39 4.67 -5.17
CA ILE A 213 2.44 5.58 -4.01
C ILE A 213 1.90 4.86 -2.78
N TYR A 214 2.12 5.39 -1.59
CA TYR A 214 1.56 4.84 -0.37
C TYR A 214 0.02 4.72 -0.42
N SER A 215 -0.70 5.83 -0.61
CA SER A 215 -2.17 5.84 -0.67
C SER A 215 -2.65 6.30 -2.03
N SER A 216 -3.65 5.60 -2.58
CA SER A 216 -4.40 6.08 -3.74
C SER A 216 -4.97 7.46 -3.43
N HIS A 217 -4.78 8.42 -4.33
CA HIS A 217 -5.09 9.83 -4.07
C HIS A 217 -5.89 10.45 -5.21
N ASP A 218 -6.63 11.51 -4.91
CA ASP A 218 -7.45 12.20 -5.91
C ASP A 218 -6.58 12.79 -7.00
N ASN A 219 -7.04 12.65 -8.25
CA ASN A 219 -6.35 13.17 -9.40
C ASN A 219 -7.39 13.76 -10.37
N PRO A 220 -7.77 15.04 -10.18
CA PRO A 220 -8.86 15.68 -10.93
C PRO A 220 -8.57 15.81 -12.43
N GLY A 221 -7.31 15.65 -12.86
CA GLY A 221 -6.96 15.58 -14.28
C GLY A 221 -7.35 14.27 -14.95
N ARG A 222 -7.80 13.26 -14.20
CA ARG A 222 -8.25 11.95 -14.72
C ARG A 222 -9.76 11.85 -14.75
N ARG A 223 -10.25 10.83 -15.48
CA ARG A 223 -11.69 10.54 -15.64
C ARG A 223 -12.09 9.15 -15.16
N GLN A 224 -11.14 8.30 -14.77
CA GLN A 224 -11.38 6.90 -14.43
C GLN A 224 -11.78 6.74 -12.95
N PRO A 225 -12.96 6.18 -12.62
CA PRO A 225 -13.35 5.80 -11.27
C PRO A 225 -12.97 4.34 -10.95
N ASP A 226 -11.79 3.89 -11.40
CA ASP A 226 -11.39 2.48 -11.40
C ASP A 226 -10.51 2.10 -10.20
N GLU A 227 -10.57 2.85 -9.11
CA GLU A 227 -9.95 2.47 -7.84
C GLU A 227 -10.52 1.15 -7.28
N ALA A 228 -11.80 0.85 -7.57
CA ALA A 228 -12.48 -0.35 -7.11
C ALA A 228 -13.21 -1.09 -8.23
N TYR A 229 -13.36 -2.41 -8.08
CA TYR A 229 -14.04 -3.26 -9.05
C TYR A 229 -15.56 -3.14 -9.01
N ARG A 230 -16.16 -3.26 -7.81
CA ARG A 230 -17.62 -3.21 -7.64
C ARG A 230 -18.13 -1.83 -8.01
N LYS A 231 -19.20 -1.76 -8.81
CA LYS A 231 -19.80 -0.48 -9.24
C LYS A 231 -20.17 0.44 -8.07
N ILE A 232 -20.64 -0.13 -6.96
CA ILE A 232 -21.01 0.62 -5.76
C ILE A 232 -19.80 1.21 -5.01
N ASP A 233 -18.58 0.73 -5.27
CA ASP A 233 -17.35 1.23 -4.65
C ASP A 233 -16.60 2.22 -5.56
N LYS A 234 -17.06 2.41 -6.80
CA LYS A 234 -16.38 3.27 -7.78
C LYS A 234 -16.57 4.73 -7.42
N VAL A 235 -15.54 5.30 -6.81
CA VAL A 235 -15.38 6.73 -6.53
C VAL A 235 -14.14 7.26 -7.23
N GLY A 236 -14.10 8.56 -7.52
CA GLY A 236 -12.96 9.17 -8.20
C GLY A 236 -13.32 10.41 -9.01
N PRO A 237 -12.35 10.99 -9.72
CA PRO A 237 -11.15 10.34 -10.26
C PRO A 237 -9.99 10.16 -9.26
N PHE A 238 -9.37 8.97 -9.26
CA PHE A 238 -8.22 8.62 -8.41
C PHE A 238 -6.99 8.18 -9.21
N ASN A 239 -5.81 8.35 -8.63
CA ASN A 239 -4.60 7.62 -9.00
C ASN A 239 -4.51 6.33 -8.17
N TYR A 240 -4.98 5.23 -8.73
CA TYR A 240 -5.11 3.94 -8.06
C TYR A 240 -3.85 3.06 -8.18
N LYS A 241 -2.72 3.64 -7.79
CA LYS A 241 -1.43 2.92 -7.62
C LYS A 241 -1.01 2.78 -6.16
N GLY A 242 -1.94 3.11 -5.25
CA GLY A 242 -1.73 3.06 -3.81
C GLY A 242 -1.44 1.64 -3.33
N LEU A 243 -0.64 1.52 -2.27
CA LEU A 243 -0.58 0.32 -1.42
C LEU A 243 -1.79 0.21 -0.50
N VAL A 244 -2.44 1.34 -0.25
CA VAL A 244 -3.72 1.43 0.44
C VAL A 244 -4.71 2.23 -0.42
N THR A 245 -6.01 2.03 -0.19
CA THR A 245 -7.08 2.81 -0.82
C THR A 245 -7.06 4.28 -0.35
N PRO A 246 -7.88 5.19 -0.92
CA PRO A 246 -8.02 6.56 -0.41
C PRO A 246 -8.56 6.65 1.04
N TRP A 247 -9.21 5.59 1.52
CA TRP A 247 -9.68 5.43 2.91
C TRP A 247 -8.75 4.52 3.74
N GLU A 248 -7.51 4.31 3.26
CA GLU A 248 -6.42 3.64 3.99
C GLU A 248 -6.67 2.16 4.32
N GLU A 249 -7.51 1.49 3.53
CA GLU A 249 -7.66 0.04 3.54
C GLU A 249 -6.42 -0.59 2.87
N PRO A 250 -5.65 -1.45 3.58
CA PRO A 250 -4.51 -2.15 3.00
C PRO A 250 -4.93 -3.17 1.93
N LEU A 251 -4.13 -3.27 0.88
CA LEU A 251 -4.33 -4.19 -0.23
C LEU A 251 -3.40 -5.39 -0.16
N ASP A 252 -3.59 -6.36 -1.05
CA ASP A 252 -2.67 -7.50 -1.23
C ASP A 252 -1.20 -7.05 -1.33
N VAL A 253 -0.93 -5.98 -2.09
CA VAL A 253 0.43 -5.46 -2.32
C VAL A 253 1.07 -4.86 -1.06
N TYR A 254 0.28 -4.33 -0.12
CA TYR A 254 0.79 -3.84 1.17
C TYR A 254 1.42 -5.00 1.96
N TYR A 255 0.71 -6.13 2.02
CA TYR A 255 1.19 -7.33 2.69
C TYR A 255 2.37 -7.97 1.95
N MET A 256 2.43 -7.85 0.62
CA MET A 256 3.60 -8.23 -0.18
C MET A 256 4.85 -7.43 0.22
N TYR A 257 4.77 -6.10 0.32
CA TYR A 257 5.90 -5.28 0.80
C TYR A 257 6.31 -5.66 2.23
N ARG A 258 5.33 -5.80 3.13
CA ARG A 258 5.57 -6.19 4.53
C ARG A 258 6.30 -7.54 4.63
N ALA A 259 5.88 -8.55 3.87
CA ALA A 259 6.50 -9.86 3.85
C ALA A 259 7.96 -9.83 3.36
N ASN A 260 8.30 -8.89 2.48
CA ASN A 260 9.62 -8.76 1.88
C ASN A 260 10.61 -7.94 2.74
N TYR A 261 10.12 -6.95 3.48
CA TYR A 261 10.98 -5.96 4.16
C TYR A 261 10.89 -5.96 5.69
N VAL A 262 9.88 -6.59 6.30
CA VAL A 262 9.79 -6.71 7.76
C VAL A 262 10.36 -8.04 8.23
N PRO A 263 11.40 -8.08 9.08
CA PRO A 263 11.93 -9.33 9.62
C PRO A 263 10.90 -10.07 10.48
N ALA A 264 10.76 -11.39 10.29
CA ALA A 264 9.91 -12.22 11.15
C ALA A 264 10.30 -12.20 12.63
N ALA A 265 11.56 -11.87 12.95
CA ALA A 265 12.00 -11.69 14.34
C ALA A 265 11.36 -10.47 15.01
N LYS A 266 10.96 -9.46 14.23
CA LYS A 266 10.32 -8.22 14.70
C LYS A 266 8.81 -8.38 14.76
N ASP A 267 8.21 -8.88 13.69
CA ASP A 267 6.76 -8.91 13.51
C ASP A 267 6.39 -10.02 12.50
N PRO A 268 6.30 -11.29 12.94
CA PRO A 268 6.03 -12.41 12.06
C PRO A 268 4.60 -12.34 11.52
N MET A 269 4.45 -12.59 10.22
CA MET A 269 3.15 -12.52 9.55
C MET A 269 3.01 -13.59 8.48
N VAL A 270 1.76 -13.94 8.19
CA VAL A 270 1.33 -14.69 7.01
C VAL A 270 0.03 -14.04 6.53
N TYR A 271 -0.13 -13.93 5.22
CA TYR A 271 -1.30 -13.37 4.56
C TYR A 271 -1.64 -14.24 3.37
N LEU A 272 -2.78 -14.92 3.41
CA LEU A 272 -3.37 -15.56 2.24
C LEU A 272 -3.80 -14.48 1.25
N VAL A 273 -3.41 -14.61 -0.01
CA VAL A 273 -3.69 -13.57 -1.01
C VAL A 273 -5.17 -13.55 -1.38
N SER A 274 -5.72 -12.34 -1.57
CA SER A 274 -7.07 -12.06 -2.05
C SER A 274 -8.22 -12.25 -1.05
N HIS A 275 -8.13 -11.62 0.14
CA HIS A 275 -9.27 -11.52 1.08
C HIS A 275 -10.50 -10.86 0.43
N THR A 276 -10.30 -9.98 -0.55
CA THR A 276 -11.35 -9.33 -1.33
C THR A 276 -11.94 -10.20 -2.46
N TRP A 277 -11.56 -11.49 -2.56
CA TRP A 277 -12.02 -12.43 -3.61
C TRP A 277 -12.78 -13.64 -3.07
N ALA A 278 -13.68 -13.44 -2.11
CA ALA A 278 -14.46 -14.51 -1.50
C ALA A 278 -15.22 -15.40 -2.51
N ASN A 279 -15.62 -14.87 -3.67
CA ASN A 279 -16.33 -15.62 -4.72
C ASN A 279 -15.42 -16.33 -5.75
N ARG A 280 -14.11 -16.45 -5.49
CA ARG A 280 -13.15 -17.15 -6.37
C ARG A 280 -13.58 -18.57 -6.77
N PHE A 281 -14.36 -19.23 -5.93
CA PHE A 281 -14.86 -20.61 -6.12
C PHE A 281 -16.39 -20.69 -6.21
N GLU A 282 -17.06 -19.62 -6.63
CA GLU A 282 -18.54 -19.58 -6.75
C GLU A 282 -19.11 -20.70 -7.64
N LYS A 283 -18.31 -21.19 -8.60
CA LYS A 283 -18.67 -22.33 -9.48
C LYS A 283 -18.35 -23.72 -8.91
N GLY A 284 -17.92 -23.81 -7.65
CA GLY A 284 -17.63 -25.06 -6.97
C GLY A 284 -16.16 -25.46 -6.91
N ARG A 285 -15.94 -26.63 -6.30
CA ARG A 285 -14.64 -27.28 -6.11
C ARG A 285 -13.86 -27.40 -7.42
N ARG A 286 -12.59 -27.04 -7.38
CA ARG A 286 -11.64 -27.23 -8.48
C ARG A 286 -10.22 -27.24 -7.95
N ARG A 287 -9.29 -27.60 -8.84
CA ARG A 287 -7.88 -27.36 -8.57
C ARG A 287 -7.52 -25.89 -8.84
N ALA A 288 -6.69 -25.32 -7.98
CA ALA A 288 -6.27 -23.93 -8.06
C ALA A 288 -4.86 -23.74 -7.48
N THR A 289 -4.20 -22.65 -7.84
CA THR A 289 -2.97 -22.20 -7.18
C THR A 289 -3.32 -21.27 -6.03
N ILE A 290 -2.81 -21.55 -4.83
CA ILE A 290 -2.98 -20.69 -3.66
C ILE A 290 -1.66 -19.95 -3.40
N GLU A 291 -1.74 -18.66 -3.13
CA GLU A 291 -0.59 -17.80 -2.87
C GLU A 291 -0.69 -17.23 -1.45
N ALA A 292 0.46 -17.00 -0.82
CA ALA A 292 0.55 -16.31 0.46
C ALA A 292 1.80 -15.43 0.53
N TYR A 293 1.66 -14.24 1.10
CA TYR A 293 2.79 -13.38 1.50
C TYR A 293 3.14 -13.67 2.96
N SER A 294 4.42 -13.93 3.25
CA SER A 294 4.88 -14.18 4.61
C SER A 294 6.37 -13.88 4.74
N ASN A 295 6.77 -13.32 5.88
CA ASN A 295 8.18 -13.19 6.26
C ASN A 295 8.71 -14.38 7.07
N CYS A 296 7.86 -15.37 7.38
CA CYS A 296 8.23 -16.55 8.16
C CYS A 296 9.19 -17.48 7.39
N ASP A 297 9.89 -18.38 8.09
CA ASP A 297 10.83 -19.33 7.48
C ASP A 297 10.11 -20.37 6.60
N SER A 298 8.88 -20.72 6.98
CA SER A 298 8.02 -21.62 6.21
C SER A 298 6.56 -21.40 6.53
N VAL A 299 5.69 -21.75 5.59
CA VAL A 299 4.23 -21.70 5.76
C VAL A 299 3.64 -23.08 5.48
N LEU A 300 2.66 -23.47 6.30
CA LEU A 300 1.83 -24.65 6.08
C LEU A 300 0.44 -24.19 5.65
N LEU A 301 -0.11 -24.84 4.64
CA LEU A 301 -1.44 -24.55 4.11
C LEU A 301 -2.40 -25.71 4.38
N TYR A 302 -3.62 -25.38 4.78
CA TYR A 302 -4.71 -26.31 5.05
C TYR A 302 -6.00 -25.84 4.38
N ASN A 303 -6.85 -26.78 3.97
CA ASN A 303 -8.22 -26.53 3.50
C ASN A 303 -9.25 -26.88 4.59
N ASP A 304 -8.96 -26.50 5.83
CA ASP A 304 -9.80 -26.64 7.03
C ASP A 304 -9.14 -25.85 8.19
N LEU A 305 -9.78 -25.84 9.37
CA LEU A 305 -9.29 -25.17 10.58
C LEU A 305 -8.24 -25.95 11.37
N THR A 306 -8.18 -27.27 11.20
CA THR A 306 -7.29 -28.13 12.00
C THR A 306 -5.99 -28.47 11.26
N ASN A 307 -5.03 -29.03 12.00
CA ASN A 307 -3.76 -29.52 11.44
C ASN A 307 -3.88 -30.96 10.91
N GLU A 308 -5.09 -31.41 10.59
CA GLU A 308 -5.33 -32.78 10.14
C GLU A 308 -4.68 -33.07 8.79
N LYS A 309 -4.17 -34.30 8.64
CA LYS A 309 -3.48 -34.73 7.42
C LYS A 309 -4.42 -34.73 6.19
N ALA A 310 -5.72 -34.97 6.39
CA ALA A 310 -6.70 -35.05 5.32
C ALA A 310 -6.91 -33.72 4.58
N THR A 311 -6.68 -32.60 5.26
CA THR A 311 -6.92 -31.24 4.75
C THR A 311 -5.61 -30.46 4.55
N PHE A 312 -4.45 -31.09 4.81
CA PHE A 312 -3.13 -30.50 4.61
C PHE A 312 -2.77 -30.40 3.12
N LEU A 313 -2.55 -29.16 2.65
CA LEU A 313 -2.20 -28.87 1.26
C LEU A 313 -0.69 -28.78 1.01
N GLY A 314 0.12 -28.72 2.07
CA GLY A 314 1.58 -28.83 2.01
C GLY A 314 2.33 -27.74 2.77
N ARG A 315 3.63 -27.95 2.93
CA ARG A 315 4.58 -26.98 3.51
C ARG A 315 5.45 -26.38 2.40
N LYS A 316 5.65 -25.07 2.43
CA LYS A 316 6.58 -24.35 1.55
C LYS A 316 7.57 -23.57 2.41
N LYS A 317 8.82 -23.46 1.94
CA LYS A 317 9.89 -22.70 2.59
C LYS A 317 10.00 -21.31 1.97
N ASN A 318 10.46 -20.34 2.74
CA ASN A 318 10.76 -19.00 2.24
C ASN A 318 11.99 -19.05 1.32
N ASN A 319 11.88 -18.47 0.13
CA ASN A 319 12.97 -18.40 -0.85
C ASN A 319 13.69 -17.04 -0.84
N GLY A 320 13.41 -16.18 0.13
CA GLY A 320 14.03 -14.87 0.31
C GLY A 320 13.26 -13.73 -0.37
N THR A 321 13.83 -12.54 -0.30
CA THR A 321 13.21 -11.31 -0.81
C THR A 321 12.93 -11.37 -2.31
N GLY A 322 11.78 -10.83 -2.72
CA GLY A 322 11.26 -10.88 -4.07
C GLY A 322 10.60 -12.22 -4.44
N THR A 323 10.14 -12.98 -3.44
CA THR A 323 9.41 -14.23 -3.64
C THR A 323 8.27 -14.39 -2.64
N HIS A 324 7.24 -15.14 -3.02
CA HIS A 324 6.11 -15.49 -2.18
C HIS A 324 5.86 -17.01 -2.18
N PHE A 325 4.95 -17.45 -1.32
CA PHE A 325 4.63 -18.85 -1.15
C PHE A 325 3.53 -19.24 -2.14
N MET A 326 3.77 -20.29 -2.93
CA MET A 326 2.80 -20.81 -3.90
C MET A 326 2.55 -22.30 -3.66
N TRP A 327 1.27 -22.70 -3.65
CA TRP A 327 0.83 -24.09 -3.71
C TRP A 327 0.05 -24.30 -4.99
N GLU A 328 0.76 -24.80 -5.99
CA GLU A 328 0.28 -24.96 -7.35
C GLU A 328 -0.69 -26.15 -7.44
N ASN A 329 -1.76 -25.98 -8.21
CA ASN A 329 -2.67 -27.05 -8.60
C ASN A 329 -3.17 -27.90 -7.41
N ARG A 330 -3.60 -27.26 -6.32
CA ARG A 330 -4.22 -27.91 -5.15
C ARG A 330 -5.71 -28.05 -5.33
N ASP A 331 -6.25 -29.21 -4.95
CA ASP A 331 -7.69 -29.46 -4.94
C ASP A 331 -8.32 -28.75 -3.75
N ILE A 332 -9.10 -27.70 -4.03
CA ILE A 332 -9.73 -26.87 -3.01
C ILE A 332 -11.20 -27.28 -2.93
N ARG A 333 -11.53 -27.99 -1.85
CA ARG A 333 -12.84 -28.60 -1.61
C ARG A 333 -13.68 -27.78 -0.65
N TYR A 334 -13.07 -27.33 0.43
CA TYR A 334 -13.77 -26.75 1.56
C TYR A 334 -13.69 -25.22 1.57
N ASN A 335 -14.67 -24.58 2.18
CA ASN A 335 -14.85 -23.13 2.22
C ASN A 335 -13.88 -22.38 3.15
N VAL A 336 -12.90 -23.07 3.74
CA VAL A 336 -11.89 -22.48 4.62
C VAL A 336 -10.50 -22.78 4.07
N LEU A 337 -9.71 -21.73 3.84
CA LEU A 337 -8.26 -21.84 3.68
C LEU A 337 -7.59 -21.27 4.93
N ARG A 338 -6.60 -21.98 5.46
CA ARG A 338 -5.83 -21.57 6.64
C ARG A 338 -4.34 -21.72 6.36
N ALA A 339 -3.58 -20.66 6.60
CA ALA A 339 -2.14 -20.64 6.49
C ALA A 339 -1.50 -20.40 7.86
N VAL A 340 -0.48 -21.20 8.20
CA VAL A 340 0.25 -21.08 9.47
C VAL A 340 1.72 -20.80 9.17
N GLY A 341 2.19 -19.63 9.56
CA GLY A 341 3.59 -19.20 9.45
C GLY A 341 4.43 -19.74 10.61
N TYR A 342 5.60 -20.28 10.27
CA TYR A 342 6.57 -20.81 11.23
C TYR A 342 7.88 -20.04 11.20
N TYR A 343 8.35 -19.61 12.37
CA TYR A 343 9.65 -18.98 12.56
C TYR A 343 10.44 -19.75 13.62
N LYS A 344 11.69 -20.12 13.30
CA LYS A 344 12.56 -20.98 14.13
C LYS A 344 11.87 -22.26 14.60
N GLY A 345 11.09 -22.86 13.69
CA GLY A 345 10.37 -24.12 13.92
C GLY A 345 9.11 -24.03 14.79
N LYS A 346 8.70 -22.83 15.23
CA LYS A 346 7.47 -22.62 16.01
C LYS A 346 6.38 -21.93 15.17
N PRO A 347 5.10 -22.27 15.33
CA PRO A 347 4.01 -21.49 14.75
C PRO A 347 3.97 -20.12 15.41
N VAL A 348 3.94 -19.06 14.62
CA VAL A 348 4.04 -17.66 15.10
C VAL A 348 3.01 -16.72 14.49
N ALA A 349 2.41 -17.09 13.36
CA ALA A 349 1.40 -16.31 12.67
C ALA A 349 0.40 -17.25 12.00
N GLU A 350 -0.83 -16.79 11.86
CA GLU A 350 -1.92 -17.52 11.21
C GLU A 350 -2.81 -16.55 10.44
N ASP A 351 -3.30 -16.99 9.29
CA ASP A 351 -4.31 -16.28 8.51
C ASP A 351 -5.33 -17.26 7.93
N LEU A 352 -6.56 -16.79 7.71
CA LEU A 352 -7.69 -17.58 7.26
C LEU A 352 -8.55 -16.79 6.27
N ILE A 353 -9.00 -17.46 5.21
CA ILE A 353 -9.99 -16.92 4.27
C ILE A 353 -11.21 -17.84 4.21
N LEU A 354 -12.39 -17.24 4.23
CA LEU A 354 -13.66 -17.88 3.92
C LEU A 354 -14.02 -17.71 2.45
N LEU A 355 -14.39 -18.80 1.80
CA LEU A 355 -14.65 -18.86 0.36
C LEU A 355 -16.09 -19.28 0.06
N ASN A 356 -16.74 -18.57 -0.83
CA ASN A 356 -18.09 -18.89 -1.29
C ASN A 356 -18.07 -20.00 -2.35
N GLY A 357 -19.17 -20.76 -2.44
CA GLY A 357 -19.37 -21.80 -3.45
C GLY A 357 -18.73 -23.15 -3.15
N LEU A 358 -18.08 -23.33 -2.00
CA LEU A 358 -17.44 -24.57 -1.59
C LEU A 358 -18.20 -25.29 -0.47
N GLU A 359 -17.90 -26.58 -0.28
CA GLU A 359 -18.43 -27.36 0.84
C GLU A 359 -17.99 -26.75 2.18
N GLN A 360 -18.84 -26.77 3.20
CA GLN A 360 -18.43 -26.31 4.52
C GLN A 360 -17.29 -27.19 5.06
N ALA A 361 -16.24 -26.58 5.60
CA ALA A 361 -15.10 -27.30 6.15
C ALA A 361 -15.50 -28.25 7.29
N PRO A 362 -14.88 -29.44 7.42
CA PRO A 362 -15.28 -30.44 8.42
C PRO A 362 -15.29 -29.89 9.85
N ASN A 363 -14.30 -29.04 10.17
CA ASN A 363 -14.13 -28.44 11.48
C ASN A 363 -14.60 -26.98 11.53
N PHE A 364 -15.49 -26.56 10.63
CA PHE A 364 -15.97 -25.17 10.53
C PHE A 364 -16.52 -24.61 11.85
N LYS A 365 -17.13 -25.45 12.70
CA LYS A 365 -17.64 -25.06 14.01
C LYS A 365 -16.56 -24.50 14.94
N LEU A 366 -15.28 -24.80 14.70
CA LEU A 366 -14.16 -24.27 15.49
C LEU A 366 -13.99 -22.75 15.34
N LEU A 367 -14.43 -22.15 14.23
CA LEU A 367 -14.47 -20.69 14.07
C LEU A 367 -15.27 -19.99 15.16
N TYR A 368 -16.23 -20.72 15.75
CA TYR A 368 -17.14 -20.23 16.79
C TYR A 368 -16.88 -20.91 18.14
N GLN A 369 -15.80 -21.69 18.29
CA GLN A 369 -15.52 -22.35 19.57
C GLN A 369 -15.03 -21.35 20.62
N ASP A 370 -14.23 -20.38 20.18
CA ASP A 370 -13.82 -19.21 20.95
C ASP A 370 -14.76 -18.03 20.69
N ASP A 371 -16.05 -18.28 20.38
CA ASP A 371 -17.09 -17.26 20.35
C ASP A 371 -17.24 -16.71 21.77
N LYS A 372 -16.26 -15.86 22.10
CA LYS A 372 -16.19 -15.09 23.32
C LYS A 372 -17.54 -14.43 23.40
N LYS A 373 -17.98 -14.22 24.62
CA LYS A 373 -19.12 -13.39 25.00
C LYS A 373 -19.01 -11.93 24.50
N ILE A 374 -18.28 -11.62 23.42
CA ILE A 374 -18.08 -10.31 22.82
C ILE A 374 -19.39 -9.71 22.33
N LEU A 375 -20.30 -10.53 21.80
CA LEU A 375 -21.66 -10.10 21.45
C LEU A 375 -22.57 -10.09 22.67
N LYS A 376 -22.26 -10.88 23.70
CA LYS A 376 -23.03 -10.88 24.94
C LYS A 376 -22.74 -9.60 25.72
N GLY A 377 -23.73 -8.70 25.75
CA GLY A 377 -23.69 -7.55 26.64
C GLY A 377 -23.23 -7.86 28.08
N GLU A 378 -22.39 -6.97 28.61
CA GLU A 378 -21.84 -7.01 29.96
C GLU A 378 -22.94 -6.89 31.01
N ALA A 379 -22.83 -7.66 32.10
CA ALA A 379 -23.85 -7.66 33.15
C ALA A 379 -23.93 -6.29 33.83
N GLY A 380 -25.16 -5.80 34.06
CA GLY A 380 -25.39 -4.50 34.70
C GLY A 380 -25.31 -3.28 33.78
N TYR A 381 -24.98 -3.46 32.50
CA TYR A 381 -25.02 -2.40 31.50
C TYR A 381 -26.38 -2.37 30.78
N ASN A 382 -26.93 -1.18 30.59
CA ASN A 382 -28.09 -0.96 29.71
C ASN A 382 -27.59 -0.46 28.35
N TYR A 383 -27.59 -1.35 27.37
CA TYR A 383 -27.16 -1.05 26.01
C TYR A 383 -28.28 -0.33 25.25
N LEU A 384 -28.06 0.95 24.91
CA LEU A 384 -29.06 1.79 24.21
C LEU A 384 -29.23 1.37 22.74
N TYR A 385 -28.13 1.03 22.07
CA TYR A 385 -28.10 0.65 20.66
C TYR A 385 -27.11 -0.49 20.45
N ARG A 386 -27.42 -1.35 19.49
CA ARG A 386 -26.52 -2.33 18.87
C ARG A 386 -26.66 -2.12 17.38
N LEU A 387 -25.56 -1.87 16.69
CA LEU A 387 -25.57 -1.52 15.27
C LEU A 387 -24.78 -2.55 14.48
N ASN A 388 -25.43 -3.16 13.48
CA ASN A 388 -24.78 -4.00 12.49
C ASN A 388 -24.25 -3.11 11.36
N CYS A 389 -23.08 -2.51 11.56
CA CYS A 389 -22.52 -1.54 10.62
C CYS A 389 -22.35 -2.14 9.21
N GLY A 390 -23.07 -1.57 8.23
CA GLY A 390 -23.06 -2.04 6.83
C GLY A 390 -23.85 -3.31 6.56
N GLY A 391 -24.54 -3.88 7.55
CA GLY A 391 -25.39 -5.06 7.42
C GLY A 391 -26.85 -4.79 7.74
N ASP A 392 -27.71 -5.77 7.46
CA ASP A 392 -29.14 -5.74 7.80
C ASP A 392 -29.38 -5.99 9.30
N ASP A 393 -30.63 -5.88 9.75
CA ASP A 393 -31.02 -6.29 11.10
C ASP A 393 -30.55 -7.74 11.37
N TYR A 394 -29.85 -7.95 12.48
CA TYR A 394 -29.26 -9.23 12.83
C TYR A 394 -29.54 -9.56 14.30
N THR A 395 -30.09 -10.74 14.56
CA THR A 395 -30.24 -11.26 15.92
C THR A 395 -29.12 -12.25 16.20
N ASP A 396 -28.33 -11.97 17.23
CA ASP A 396 -27.20 -12.83 17.61
C ASP A 396 -27.62 -14.08 18.39
N SER A 397 -26.64 -14.93 18.70
CA SER A 397 -26.82 -16.18 19.46
C SER A 397 -27.28 -15.97 20.92
N PHE A 398 -27.23 -14.74 21.44
CA PHE A 398 -27.73 -14.36 22.76
C PHE A 398 -29.13 -13.72 22.70
N GLY A 399 -29.76 -13.69 21.52
CA GLY A 399 -31.07 -13.09 21.30
C GLY A 399 -31.05 -11.56 21.28
N GLN A 400 -29.88 -10.94 21.12
CA GLN A 400 -29.76 -9.48 21.08
C GLN A 400 -29.94 -9.00 19.64
N LEU A 401 -30.83 -8.03 19.44
CA LEU A 401 -31.05 -7.41 18.14
C LEU A 401 -29.97 -6.35 17.88
N TRP A 402 -29.26 -6.52 16.78
CA TRP A 402 -28.38 -5.55 16.16
C TRP A 402 -29.14 -4.87 15.03
N LEU A 403 -29.42 -3.58 15.19
CA LEU A 403 -30.15 -2.78 14.22
C LEU A 403 -29.27 -2.53 12.99
N GLN A 404 -29.88 -2.55 11.82
CA GLN A 404 -29.27 -2.09 10.58
C GLN A 404 -28.74 -0.67 10.76
N ASP A 405 -27.53 -0.45 10.25
CA ASP A 405 -26.99 0.89 10.10
C ASP A 405 -27.70 1.61 8.95
N ASN A 406 -28.71 2.40 9.30
CA ASN A 406 -29.54 3.19 8.39
C ASN A 406 -29.33 4.70 8.62
N THR A 407 -30.11 5.53 7.93
CA THR A 407 -29.99 7.00 7.96
C THR A 407 -30.23 7.64 9.34
N ASN A 408 -30.74 6.88 10.32
CA ASN A 408 -30.83 7.33 11.71
C ASN A 408 -29.47 7.32 12.43
N TYR A 409 -28.53 6.48 11.99
CA TYR A 409 -27.25 6.24 12.67
C TYR A 409 -26.03 6.63 11.83
N SER A 410 -26.08 6.45 10.51
CA SER A 410 -25.05 6.87 9.57
C SER A 410 -25.62 7.75 8.47
N ARG A 411 -24.78 8.61 7.89
CA ARG A 411 -25.11 9.38 6.69
C ARG A 411 -24.02 9.17 5.67
N SER A 412 -24.41 8.77 4.46
CA SER A 412 -23.46 8.69 3.36
C SER A 412 -23.27 10.07 2.76
N TRP A 413 -22.05 10.36 2.29
CA TRP A 413 -21.77 11.54 1.49
C TRP A 413 -22.64 11.61 0.21
N ALA A 414 -23.04 10.45 -0.32
CA ALA A 414 -23.82 10.34 -1.55
C ALA A 414 -25.31 10.70 -1.36
N GLU A 415 -25.81 10.73 -0.11
CA GLU A 415 -27.22 11.03 0.20
C GLU A 415 -27.64 12.43 -0.28
N ASN A 416 -26.69 13.37 -0.37
CA ASN A 416 -26.94 14.73 -0.85
C ASN A 416 -27.07 14.83 -2.39
N PHE A 417 -26.92 13.73 -3.12
CA PHE A 417 -26.88 13.72 -4.58
C PHE A 417 -27.96 12.80 -5.15
N LYS A 418 -28.96 13.39 -5.82
CA LYS A 418 -30.15 12.68 -6.33
C LYS A 418 -29.82 11.55 -7.32
N ASP A 419 -28.73 11.69 -8.06
CA ASP A 419 -28.34 10.74 -9.11
C ASP A 419 -27.35 9.66 -8.62
N LEU A 420 -27.01 9.66 -7.33
CA LEU A 420 -26.09 8.69 -6.73
C LEU A 420 -26.85 7.72 -5.82
N HIS A 421 -26.35 6.48 -5.77
CA HIS A 421 -26.85 5.52 -4.80
C HIS A 421 -26.50 6.00 -3.38
N PRO A 422 -27.44 5.99 -2.41
CA PRO A 422 -27.21 6.52 -1.07
C PRO A 422 -26.16 5.74 -0.25
N TYR A 423 -25.69 4.60 -0.74
CA TYR A 423 -24.62 3.81 -0.12
C TYR A 423 -23.32 3.76 -0.96
N LEU A 424 -23.18 4.63 -1.95
CA LEU A 424 -21.99 4.69 -2.81
C LEU A 424 -20.71 4.86 -1.97
N ALA A 425 -19.76 3.95 -2.15
CA ALA A 425 -18.50 3.85 -1.39
C ALA A 425 -18.69 3.93 0.13
N SER A 426 -19.81 3.42 0.64
CA SER A 426 -20.15 3.41 2.07
C SER A 426 -20.28 1.99 2.63
N GLN A 427 -19.98 0.96 1.83
CA GLN A 427 -20.02 -0.44 2.21
C GLN A 427 -18.77 -1.15 1.70
N ARG A 428 -18.07 -1.88 2.58
CA ARG A 428 -16.99 -2.79 2.20
C ARG A 428 -17.31 -4.16 2.79
N THR A 429 -16.97 -5.21 2.05
CA THR A 429 -17.08 -6.59 2.50
C THR A 429 -15.67 -7.06 2.78
N THR A 430 -15.39 -7.40 4.04
CA THR A 430 -14.16 -8.07 4.47
C THR A 430 -14.38 -9.55 4.59
#